data_AF-A0A534XIQ4-F1
#
_entry.id   AF-A0A534XIQ4-F1
#
_cell.length_a   1.000
_cell.length_b   1.000
_cell.length_c   1.000
_cell.angle_alpha   90.00
_cell.angle_beta   90.00
_cell.angle_gamma   90.00
#
_symmetry.space_group_name_H-M   'P 1'
#
loop_
_entity.id
_entity.type
_entity.pdbx_description
1 polymer ?
#
loop_
_entity_poly.entity_id
_entity_poly.type
_entity_poly.pdbx_seq_one_letter_code
_entity_poly.pdbx_strand_id
1 'polypeptide(L)' 'MEHFVWFEDVHVVQERLRLMCVVAGRVVPLPVVILHPDCTLAGDGDVGRLGVPRWWAEQRGLCA' A
#
# COMPACT_ATOMS: atom_id res chain seq x y z
N MET A 1 -3.07 20.24 2.98
CA MET A 1 -2.83 19.07 3.85
C MET A 1 -3.18 17.84 3.05
N GLU A 2 -2.17 17.06 2.64
CA GLU A 2 -2.43 15.80 1.94
C GLU A 2 -3.07 14.83 2.94
N HIS A 3 -4.34 14.45 2.72
CA HIS A 3 -5.00 13.44 3.54
C HIS A 3 -4.46 12.07 3.14
N PHE A 4 -3.96 11.30 4.10
CA PHE A 4 -3.57 9.90 3.92
C PHE A 4 -4.78 8.98 4.15
N VAL A 5 -4.78 7.83 3.47
CA VAL A 5 -5.69 6.70 3.70
C VAL A 5 -4.87 5.54 4.26
N TRP A 6 -5.42 4.90 5.28
CA TRP A 6 -4.78 3.81 6.00
C TRP A 6 -5.44 2.48 5.67
N PHE A 7 -4.61 1.48 5.44
CA PHE A 7 -5.00 0.10 5.24
C PHE A 7 -4.27 -0.77 6.26
N GLU A 8 -5.02 -1.60 6.97
CA GLU A 8 -4.50 -2.61 7.90
C GLU A 8 -4.43 -3.97 7.20
N ASP A 9 -3.66 -4.91 7.77
CA ASP A 9 -3.48 -6.28 7.27
C ASP A 9 -3.07 -6.35 5.78
N VAL A 10 -2.23 -5.41 5.35
CA VAL A 10 -1.71 -5.38 3.97
C VAL A 10 -0.58 -6.37 3.81
N HIS A 11 -0.73 -7.30 2.86
CA HIS A 11 0.29 -8.28 2.53
C HIS A 11 1.17 -7.80 1.38
N VAL A 12 2.49 -7.81 1.54
CA VAL A 12 3.43 -7.52 0.45
C VAL A 12 3.79 -8.82 -0.25
N VAL A 13 3.72 -8.83 -1.58
CA VAL A 13 4.09 -9.96 -2.43
C VAL A 13 5.02 -9.49 -3.55
N GLN A 14 5.99 -10.31 -3.95
CA GLN A 14 6.88 -10.00 -5.06
C GLN A 14 6.45 -10.74 -6.33
N GLU A 15 6.19 -10.00 -7.40
CA GLU A 15 5.92 -10.56 -8.73
C GLU A 15 6.89 -9.97 -9.75
N ARG A 16 7.62 -10.83 -10.47
CA ARG A 16 8.55 -10.42 -11.56
C ARG A 16 9.48 -9.27 -11.15
N LEU A 17 10.11 -9.40 -9.97
CA LEU A 17 11.01 -8.40 -9.36
C LEU A 17 10.34 -7.07 -8.98
N ARG A 18 9.01 -7.02 -8.89
CA ARG A 18 8.26 -5.85 -8.41
C ARG A 18 7.53 -6.19 -7.12
N LEU A 19 7.62 -5.31 -6.13
CA LEU A 19 6.80 -5.40 -4.93
C LEU A 19 5.38 -4.95 -5.23
N MET A 20 4.44 -5.78 -4.84
CA MET A 20 3.01 -5.56 -4.91
C MET A 20 2.46 -5.66 -3.50
N CYS A 21 1.30 -5.08 -3.26
CA CYS A 21 0.56 -5.27 -2.02
C CYS A 21 -0.86 -5.74 -2.30
N VAL A 22 -1.36 -6.60 -1.42
CA VAL A 22 -2.76 -7.00 -1.36
C VAL A 22 -3.46 -6.08 -0.36
N VAL A 23 -4.30 -5.19 -0.89
CA VAL A 23 -5.05 -4.20 -0.10
C VAL A 23 -6.53 -4.42 -0.37
N ALA A 24 -7.32 -4.70 0.67
CA ALA A 24 -8.74 -5.01 0.54
C ALA A 24 -9.04 -6.08 -0.55
N GLY A 25 -8.20 -7.12 -0.61
CA GLY A 25 -8.32 -8.21 -1.60
C GLY A 25 -7.85 -7.89 -3.02
N ARG A 26 -7.26 -6.71 -3.25
CA ARG A 26 -6.79 -6.26 -4.56
C ARG A 26 -5.27 -6.19 -4.59
N VAL A 27 -4.68 -6.74 -5.65
CA VAL A 27 -3.23 -6.66 -5.89
C VAL A 27 -2.89 -5.35 -6.60
N VAL A 28 -2.05 -4.51 -6.00
CA VAL A 28 -1.60 -3.24 -6.58
C VAL A 28 -0.08 -3.05 -6.40
N PRO A 29 0.61 -2.30 -7.26
CA PRO A 29 2.01 -1.95 -7.05
C PRO A 29 2.25 -1.28 -5.70
N LEU A 30 3.25 -1.75 -4.93
CA LEU A 30 3.61 -1.17 -3.65
C LEU A 30 4.24 0.22 -3.88
N PRO A 31 3.64 1.31 -3.38
CA PRO A 31 4.07 2.66 -3.76
C PRO A 31 5.14 3.20 -2.79
N VAL A 32 6.27 2.51 -2.69
CA VAL A 32 7.35 2.76 -1.69
C VAL A 32 7.76 4.24 -1.61
N VAL A 33 7.81 4.94 -2.74
CA VAL A 33 8.23 6.36 -2.82
C VAL A 33 7.25 7.38 -2.23
N ILE A 34 6.02 6.99 -1.91
CA ILE A 34 4.97 7.86 -1.37
C ILE A 34 4.35 7.32 -0.08
N LEU A 35 5.04 6.42 0.62
CA LEU A 35 4.55 5.86 1.89
C LEU A 35 4.62 6.88 3.02
N HIS A 36 3.62 6.87 3.91
CA HIS A 36 3.70 7.59 5.17
C HIS A 36 4.83 7.02 6.05
N PRO A 37 5.54 7.84 6.84
CA PRO A 37 6.61 7.37 7.74
C PRO A 37 6.20 6.26 8.72
N ASP A 38 4.94 6.21 9.12
CA ASP A 38 4.42 5.21 10.08
C ASP A 38 4.00 3.88 9.41
N CYS A 39 4.34 3.65 8.14
CA CYS A 39 4.13 2.34 7.52
C CYS A 39 5.06 1.30 8.14
N THR A 40 4.58 0.07 8.29
CA THR A 40 5.34 -1.04 8.89
C THR A 40 5.73 -2.12 7.87
N LEU A 41 5.79 -1.76 6.59
CA LEU A 41 6.08 -2.67 5.48
C LEU A 41 7.51 -2.43 4.98
N ALA A 42 8.31 -3.48 4.88
CA ALA A 42 9.74 -3.43 4.52
C ALA A 42 10.12 -4.31 3.32
N GLY A 43 9.40 -5.40 3.04
CA GLY A 43 9.75 -6.34 1.96
C GLY A 43 8.70 -7.41 1.67
N ASP A 44 9.04 -8.31 0.73
CA ASP A 44 8.19 -9.45 0.34
C ASP A 44 7.83 -10.36 1.53
N GLY A 45 6.57 -10.75 1.63
CA GLY A 45 6.05 -11.55 2.73
C GLY A 45 5.61 -10.76 3.97
N ASP A 46 5.89 -9.45 4.04
CA ASP A 46 5.45 -8.63 5.16
C ASP A 46 3.92 -8.49 5.21
N VAL A 47 3.41 -8.40 6.43
CA VAL A 47 2.01 -8.08 6.72
C VAL A 47 1.98 -6.93 7.70
N GLY A 48 1.22 -5.87 7.40
CA GLY A 48 1.17 -4.73 8.30
C GLY A 48 0.37 -3.56 7.76
N ARG A 49 0.76 -2.37 8.20
CA ARG A 49 0.02 -1.13 7.97
C ARG A 49 0.60 -0.32 6.82
N LEU A 50 -0.30 0.12 5.94
CA LEU A 50 0.01 0.95 4.78
C LEU A 50 -0.73 2.29 4.85
N GLY A 51 0.03 3.38 4.88
CA GLY A 51 -0.48 4.75 4.74
C GLY A 51 -0.05 5.35 3.41
N VAL A 52 -1.01 5.71 2.55
CA VAL A 52 -0.76 6.32 1.23
C VAL A 52 -1.58 7.60 1.05
N PRO A 53 -1.15 8.53 0.19
CA PRO A 53 -1.95 9.70 -0.14
C PRO A 53 -3.33 9.32 -0.70
N ARG A 54 -4.38 10.03 -0.27
CA ARG A 54 -5.77 9.76 -0.69
C ARG A 54 -5.93 9.79 -2.21
N TRP A 55 -5.33 10.76 -2.89
CA TRP A 55 -5.41 10.87 -4.36
C TRP A 55 -4.91 9.59 -5.05
N TRP A 56 -3.88 8.95 -4.50
CA TRP A 56 -3.31 7.72 -5.06
C TRP A 56 -4.26 6.55 -4.83
N ALA A 57 -4.83 6.47 -3.63
CA ALA A 57 -5.83 5.45 -3.30
C ALA A 57 -7.08 5.58 -4.19
N GLU A 58 -7.58 6.80 -4.44
CA GLU A 58 -8.73 7.08 -5.31
C GLU A 58 -8.43 6.68 -6.76
N GLN A 59 -7.27 7.05 -7.31
CA GLN A 59 -6.86 6.66 -8.67
C GLN A 59 -6.78 5.13 -8.88
N ARG A 60 -6.55 4.38 -7.80
CA ARG A 60 -6.55 2.91 -7.81
C ARG A 60 -7.88 2.29 -7.39
N GLY A 61 -8.87 3.12 -7.04
CA GLY A 61 -10.18 2.72 -6.54
C GLY A 61 -10.13 1.98 -5.22
N LEU A 62 -9.10 2.22 -4.40
CA LEU A 62 -8.89 1.56 -3.10
C LEU A 62 -9.68 2.22 -1.96
N CYS A 63 -10.25 3.40 -2.21
CA CYS A 63 -11.19 4.07 -1.32
C CYS A 63 -12.44 4.47 -2.10
N ALA A 64 -13.57 4.46 -1.40
CA ALA A 64 -14.88 4.88 -1.91
C ALA A 64 -15.06 6.39 -1.78
#